data_AF-A0A927MNH7-F1
#
_entry.id   AF-A0A927MNH7-F1
#
_cell.length_a   1.000
_cell.length_b   1.000
_cell.length_c   1.000
_cell.angle_alpha   90.00
_cell.angle_beta   90.00
_cell.angle_gamma   90.00
#
_symmetry.space_group_name_H-M   'P 1'
#
loop_
_entity.id
_entity.type
_entity.pdbx_description
1 polymer ?
#
loop_
_entity_poly.entity_id
_entity_poly.type
_entity_poly.pdbx_seq_one_letter_code
_entity_poly.pdbx_strand_id
1 'polypeptide(L)'
;MESRVRPVLLAAGWAGAAALILVAPGNLVMRLVFGKFDDPSLVRQVLLAALGLMVALATGYYGLRTSNRPPDARPDGTLRPAPWVKAVTWAAAAVPLLGFSVPHMLWGLGVPFGVAETEAIKDASSGASVAFWGLLVAGPAAGGLLTLGLIWPWGQIVPSWIPFAGGRRVPRLLPVVPPAVVGILVGQYGAMMSGCLAFGFTRTCAPDGGTQALEGNWAFSGTYPVFLLWGGFLLAATAGYVHTTRASISPRRPNEPHVRPVDVSSGPSWRFSSPSGRA
;
A
#
# COMPACT_ATOMS: atom_id res chain seq x y z
N MET A 1 -30.95 -9.00 9.85
CA MET A 1 -30.64 -8.52 8.49
C MET A 1 -29.55 -7.44 8.47
N GLU A 2 -29.39 -6.60 9.50
CA GLU A 2 -28.38 -5.53 9.56
C GLU A 2 -26.91 -5.99 9.48
N SER A 3 -26.58 -7.22 9.89
CA SER A 3 -25.20 -7.71 9.94
C SER A 3 -24.52 -7.86 8.56
N ARG A 4 -25.29 -8.01 7.48
CA ARG A 4 -24.74 -8.14 6.11
C ARG A 4 -24.68 -6.82 5.35
N VAL A 5 -25.38 -5.77 5.81
CA VAL A 5 -25.45 -4.48 5.10
C VAL A 5 -24.11 -3.75 5.16
N ARG A 6 -23.48 -3.71 6.34
CA ARG A 6 -22.19 -3.05 6.55
C ARG A 6 -21.08 -3.51 5.59
N PRO A 7 -20.74 -4.82 5.47
CA PRO A 7 -19.68 -5.25 4.58
C PRO A 7 -19.99 -4.96 3.11
N VAL A 8 -21.26 -5.05 2.70
CA VAL A 8 -21.70 -4.72 1.34
C VAL A 8 -21.50 -3.23 1.03
N LEU A 9 -21.91 -2.34 1.95
CA LEU A 9 -21.71 -0.89 1.78
C LEU A 9 -20.23 -0.52 1.71
N LEU A 10 -19.39 -1.15 2.54
CA LEU A 10 -17.94 -0.92 2.50
C LEU A 10 -17.34 -1.42 1.17
N ALA A 11 -17.72 -2.61 0.73
CA ALA A 11 -17.25 -3.16 -0.54
C ALA A 11 -17.67 -2.27 -1.72
N ALA A 12 -18.94 -1.84 -1.77
CA ALA A 12 -19.45 -0.94 -2.79
C ALA A 12 -18.77 0.43 -2.77
N GLY A 13 -18.57 1.02 -1.59
CA GLY A 13 -17.87 2.30 -1.43
C GLY A 13 -16.41 2.24 -1.90
N TRP A 14 -15.67 1.20 -1.52
CA TRP A 14 -14.29 1.01 -1.97
C TRP A 14 -14.21 0.71 -3.47
N ALA A 15 -15.12 -0.10 -4.01
CA ALA A 15 -15.18 -0.38 -5.45
C ALA A 15 -15.50 0.88 -6.26
N GLY A 16 -16.47 1.68 -5.81
CA GLY A 16 -16.82 2.96 -6.43
C GLY A 16 -15.67 3.96 -6.39
N ALA A 17 -14.99 4.09 -5.24
CA ALA A 17 -13.80 4.93 -5.13
C ALA A 17 -12.67 4.47 -6.06
N ALA A 18 -12.38 3.17 -6.11
CA ALA A 18 -11.35 2.63 -6.99
C ALA A 18 -11.67 2.88 -8.47
N ALA A 19 -12.93 2.71 -8.89
CA ALA A 19 -13.37 3.00 -10.25
C ALA A 19 -13.20 4.49 -10.60
N LEU A 20 -13.58 5.39 -9.68
CA LEU A 20 -13.49 6.84 -9.88
C LEU A 20 -12.07 7.40 -9.84
N ILE A 21 -11.14 6.72 -9.15
CA ILE A 21 -9.73 7.13 -9.05
C ILE A 21 -8.89 6.51 -10.18
N LEU A 22 -9.09 5.22 -10.47
CA LEU A 22 -8.20 4.48 -11.36
C LEU A 22 -8.72 4.37 -12.79
N VAL A 23 -10.03 4.27 -13.00
CA VAL A 23 -10.60 3.94 -14.31
C VAL A 23 -11.21 5.17 -14.98
N ALA A 24 -12.14 5.83 -14.29
CA ALA A 24 -12.92 6.94 -14.83
C ALA A 24 -12.09 8.16 -15.30
N PRO A 25 -10.96 8.53 -14.65
CA PRO A 25 -10.14 9.65 -15.09
C PRO A 25 -9.33 9.37 -16.37
N GLY A 26 -9.29 8.13 -16.84
CA GLY A 26 -8.57 7.74 -18.06
C GLY A 26 -7.11 8.17 -18.03
N ASN A 27 -6.72 9.06 -18.96
CA ASN A 27 -5.34 9.51 -19.13
C ASN A 27 -4.91 10.69 -18.25
N LEU A 28 -5.64 11.00 -17.16
CA LEU A 28 -5.32 12.10 -16.25
C LEU A 28 -3.85 12.10 -15.80
N VAL A 29 -3.30 10.96 -15.34
CA VAL A 29 -1.91 10.87 -14.90
C VAL A 29 -0.94 11.27 -16.00
N MET A 30 -1.13 10.74 -17.21
CA MET A 30 -0.26 11.06 -18.34
C MET A 30 -0.36 12.53 -18.74
N ARG A 31 -1.56 13.12 -18.68
CA ARG A 31 -1.74 14.54 -18.95
C ARG A 31 -1.00 15.42 -17.96
N LEU A 32 -1.09 15.11 -16.67
CA LEU A 32 -0.39 15.86 -15.63
C LEU A 32 1.13 15.73 -15.77
N VAL A 33 1.64 14.53 -16.04
CA VAL A 33 3.08 14.26 -16.19
C VAL A 33 3.65 14.94 -17.43
N PHE A 34 2.93 14.92 -18.56
CA PHE A 34 3.37 15.54 -19.82
C PHE A 34 2.94 17.00 -19.99
N GLY A 35 2.32 17.61 -18.96
CA GLY A 35 1.92 19.01 -18.99
C GLY A 35 0.84 19.37 -20.01
N LYS A 36 -0.03 18.43 -20.40
CA LYS A 36 -1.12 18.65 -21.38
C LYS A 36 -2.36 19.24 -20.71
N PHE A 37 -2.31 20.53 -20.38
CA PHE A 37 -3.35 21.22 -19.60
C PHE A 37 -4.47 21.86 -20.44
N ASP A 38 -4.29 21.97 -21.75
CA ASP A 38 -5.19 22.74 -22.63
C ASP A 38 -6.50 22.02 -23.01
N ASP A 39 -6.65 20.74 -22.62
CA ASP A 39 -7.82 19.94 -22.98
C ASP A 39 -8.97 20.13 -21.96
N PRO A 40 -10.18 20.55 -22.39
CA PRO A 40 -11.34 20.76 -21.52
C PRO A 40 -11.73 19.54 -20.67
N SER A 41 -11.43 18.33 -21.13
CA SER A 41 -11.72 17.10 -20.39
C SER A 41 -10.89 16.92 -19.12
N LEU A 42 -9.79 17.68 -18.95
CA LEU A 42 -8.98 17.68 -17.73
C LEU A 42 -9.82 18.04 -16.50
N VAL A 43 -10.67 19.06 -16.60
CA VAL A 43 -11.53 19.50 -15.49
C VAL A 43 -12.42 18.35 -15.04
N ARG A 44 -13.09 17.67 -15.97
CA ARG A 44 -13.93 16.50 -15.68
C ARG A 44 -13.12 15.37 -15.02
N GLN A 45 -11.93 15.08 -15.52
CA GLN A 45 -11.08 14.03 -14.97
C GLN A 45 -10.63 14.33 -13.53
N VAL A 46 -10.23 15.57 -13.25
CA VAL A 46 -9.86 16.03 -11.90
C VAL A 46 -11.07 15.93 -10.96
N LEU A 47 -12.26 16.36 -11.42
CA LEU A 47 -13.49 16.26 -10.63
C LEU A 47 -13.87 14.79 -10.31
N LEU A 48 -13.69 13.87 -11.26
CA LEU A 48 -13.93 12.44 -11.04
C LEU A 48 -12.95 11.86 -10.02
N ALA A 49 -11.66 12.18 -10.13
CA ALA A 49 -10.64 11.74 -9.18
C ALA A 49 -10.90 12.31 -7.77
N ALA A 50 -11.29 13.59 -7.69
CA ALA A 50 -11.65 14.25 -6.44
C ALA A 50 -12.90 13.61 -5.80
N LEU A 51 -13.94 13.33 -6.59
CA LEU A 51 -15.12 12.60 -6.13
C LEU A 51 -14.74 11.21 -5.62
N GLY A 52 -13.89 10.47 -6.34
CA GLY A 52 -13.38 9.18 -5.90
C GLY A 52 -12.64 9.25 -4.56
N LEU A 53 -11.80 10.27 -4.37
CA LEU A 53 -11.13 10.51 -3.09
C LEU A 53 -12.12 10.82 -1.97
N MET A 54 -13.14 11.63 -2.23
CA MET A 54 -14.21 11.90 -1.26
C MET A 54 -14.96 10.63 -0.88
N VAL A 55 -15.30 9.77 -1.84
CA VAL A 55 -15.94 8.46 -1.59
C VAL A 55 -15.03 7.55 -0.78
N ALA A 56 -13.72 7.51 -1.07
CA ALA A 56 -12.75 6.73 -0.29
C ALA A 56 -12.68 7.22 1.17
N LEU A 57 -12.61 8.54 1.38
CA LEU A 57 -12.58 9.14 2.71
C LEU A 57 -13.87 8.88 3.49
N ALA A 58 -15.03 9.03 2.85
CA ALA A 58 -16.33 8.75 3.45
C ALA A 58 -16.48 7.26 3.82
N THR A 59 -16.08 6.36 2.92
CA THR A 59 -16.11 4.91 3.13
C THR A 59 -15.18 4.51 4.27
N GLY A 60 -13.95 5.04 4.30
CA GLY A 60 -13.00 4.82 5.38
C GLY A 60 -13.51 5.35 6.71
N TYR A 61 -14.06 6.57 6.75
CA TYR A 61 -14.65 7.15 7.95
C TYR A 61 -15.82 6.32 8.48
N TYR A 62 -16.73 5.89 7.61
CA TYR A 62 -17.83 4.99 7.96
C TYR A 62 -17.32 3.66 8.50
N GLY A 63 -16.32 3.05 7.86
CA GLY A 63 -15.71 1.80 8.29
C GLY A 63 -15.06 1.87 9.67
N LEU A 64 -14.39 2.99 9.95
CA LEU A 64 -13.79 3.29 11.26
C LEU A 64 -14.86 3.47 12.34
N ARG A 65 -15.87 4.32 12.09
CA ARG A 65 -16.92 4.65 13.06
C ARG A 65 -17.78 3.44 13.43
N THR A 66 -17.95 2.51 12.50
CA THR A 66 -18.74 1.28 12.69
C THR A 66 -17.89 0.08 13.11
N SER A 67 -16.58 0.26 13.29
CA SER A 67 -15.70 -0.82 13.74
C SER A 67 -15.74 -0.95 15.26
N ASN A 68 -16.26 -2.07 15.74
CA ASN A 68 -16.24 -2.41 17.17
C ASN A 68 -14.99 -3.23 17.57
N ARG A 69 -14.04 -3.43 16.65
CA ARG A 69 -12.84 -4.24 16.93
C ARG A 69 -11.84 -3.41 17.74
N PRO A 70 -11.45 -3.84 18.94
CA PRO A 70 -10.42 -3.15 19.71
C PRO A 70 -9.08 -3.21 18.94
N PRO A 71 -8.25 -2.16 19.02
CA PRO A 71 -6.91 -2.18 18.47
C PRO A 71 -6.09 -3.31 19.11
N ASP A 72 -5.44 -4.12 18.26
CA ASP A 72 -4.49 -5.14 18.70
C ASP A 72 -3.12 -4.49 18.88
N ALA A 73 -2.81 -4.07 20.11
CA ALA A 73 -1.56 -3.42 20.45
C ALA A 73 -0.50 -4.43 20.91
N ARG A 74 0.74 -4.21 20.47
CA ARG A 74 1.93 -4.89 20.96
C ARG A 74 2.43 -4.24 22.27
N PRO A 75 3.27 -4.94 23.05
CA PRO A 75 3.88 -4.38 24.27
C PRO A 75 4.71 -3.10 24.02
N ASP A 76 5.29 -2.97 22.83
CA ASP A 76 6.05 -1.79 22.38
C ASP A 76 5.17 -0.60 21.96
N GLY A 77 3.83 -0.73 22.04
CA GLY A 77 2.87 0.28 21.64
C GLY A 77 2.60 0.39 20.14
N THR A 78 3.19 -0.50 19.32
CA THR A 78 2.81 -0.65 17.90
C THR A 78 1.52 -1.45 17.74
N LEU A 79 0.83 -1.26 16.62
CA LEU A 79 -0.44 -1.92 16.34
C LEU A 79 -0.25 -3.05 15.34
N ARG A 80 -0.90 -4.18 15.58
CA ARG A 80 -0.86 -5.34 14.69
C ARG A 80 -1.91 -5.18 13.59
N PRO A 81 -1.51 -5.26 12.30
CA PRO A 81 -2.44 -5.22 11.20
C PRO A 81 -3.27 -6.52 11.14
N ALA A 82 -4.51 -6.41 10.65
CA ALA A 82 -5.36 -7.56 10.40
C ALA A 82 -4.77 -8.49 9.30
N PRO A 83 -5.13 -9.79 9.27
CA PRO A 83 -4.59 -10.74 8.30
C PRO A 83 -4.77 -10.32 6.83
N TRP A 84 -5.92 -9.74 6.47
CA TRP A 84 -6.15 -9.25 5.10
C TRP A 84 -5.21 -8.10 4.73
N VAL A 85 -4.88 -7.21 5.68
CA VAL A 85 -3.93 -6.11 5.47
C VAL A 85 -2.54 -6.68 5.19
N LYS A 86 -2.14 -7.73 5.92
CA LYS A 86 -0.89 -8.45 5.66
C LYS A 86 -0.87 -9.04 4.26
N ALA A 87 -1.94 -9.71 3.85
CA ALA A 87 -2.04 -10.32 2.52
C ALA A 87 -1.91 -9.29 1.40
N VAL A 88 -2.68 -8.19 1.46
CA VAL A 88 -2.60 -7.14 0.42
C VAL A 88 -1.27 -6.40 0.43
N THR A 89 -0.62 -6.25 1.59
CA THR A 89 0.70 -5.60 1.68
C THR A 89 1.80 -6.49 1.11
N TRP A 90 1.75 -7.80 1.35
CA TRP A 90 2.64 -8.75 0.69
C TRP A 90 2.42 -8.76 -0.82
N ALA A 91 1.17 -8.74 -1.28
CA ALA A 91 0.86 -8.62 -2.70
C ALA A 91 1.41 -7.31 -3.29
N ALA A 92 1.25 -6.18 -2.60
CA ALA A 92 1.79 -4.89 -3.02
C ALA A 92 3.33 -4.88 -3.13
N ALA A 93 4.03 -5.71 -2.34
CA ALA A 93 5.48 -5.87 -2.42
C ALA A 93 5.91 -6.87 -3.50
N ALA A 94 5.18 -7.97 -3.67
CA ALA A 94 5.54 -9.06 -4.57
C ALA A 94 5.19 -8.78 -6.04
N VAL A 95 4.04 -8.16 -6.32
CA VAL A 95 3.57 -7.88 -7.68
C VAL A 95 4.57 -7.06 -8.50
N PRO A 96 5.10 -5.90 -8.05
CA PRO A 96 6.09 -5.16 -8.82
C PRO A 96 7.40 -5.93 -8.97
N LEU A 97 7.82 -6.67 -7.95
CA LEU A 97 9.06 -7.43 -8.00
C LEU A 97 8.99 -8.52 -9.09
N LEU A 98 7.93 -9.33 -9.07
CA LEU A 98 7.76 -10.46 -9.98
C LEU A 98 7.27 -10.05 -11.36
N GLY A 99 6.35 -9.09 -11.43
CA GLY A 99 5.70 -8.69 -12.68
C GLY A 99 6.41 -7.56 -13.43
N PHE A 100 7.35 -6.85 -12.80
CA PHE A 100 8.08 -5.76 -13.43
C PHE A 100 9.60 -5.91 -13.27
N SER A 101 10.11 -5.90 -12.04
CA SER A 101 11.57 -5.90 -11.79
C SER A 101 12.27 -7.12 -12.39
N VAL A 102 11.72 -8.33 -12.23
CA VAL A 102 12.32 -9.56 -12.77
C VAL A 102 12.33 -9.58 -14.31
N PRO A 103 11.21 -9.37 -15.03
CA PRO A 103 11.22 -9.27 -16.48
C PRO A 103 12.19 -8.21 -17.02
N HIS A 104 12.22 -7.03 -16.41
CA HIS A 104 13.12 -5.94 -16.87
C HIS A 104 14.59 -6.25 -16.55
N MET A 105 14.88 -6.94 -15.44
CA MET A 105 16.23 -7.44 -15.18
C MET A 105 16.67 -8.43 -16.25
N LEU A 106 15.80 -9.36 -16.65
CA LEU A 106 16.09 -10.31 -17.73
C LEU A 106 16.39 -9.57 -19.04
N TRP A 107 15.61 -8.56 -19.39
CA TRP A 107 15.86 -7.74 -20.59
C TRP A 107 17.17 -6.97 -20.51
N GLY A 108 17.51 -6.39 -19.36
CA GLY A 108 18.80 -5.72 -19.14
C GLY A 108 20.00 -6.66 -19.24
N LEU A 109 19.80 -7.95 -18.96
CA LEU A 109 20.81 -9.02 -19.15
C LEU A 109 20.80 -9.61 -20.58
N GLY A 110 20.00 -9.06 -21.49
CA GLY A 110 19.90 -9.52 -22.88
C GLY A 110 19.03 -10.78 -23.06
N VAL A 111 18.26 -11.20 -22.05
CA VAL A 111 17.32 -12.33 -22.16
C VAL A 111 15.97 -11.82 -22.66
N PRO A 112 15.50 -12.20 -23.87
CA PRO A 112 14.26 -11.69 -24.46
C PRO A 112 13.01 -12.37 -23.87
N PHE A 113 12.77 -12.19 -22.57
CA PHE A 113 11.63 -12.81 -21.88
C PHE A 113 10.29 -12.22 -22.35
N GLY A 114 9.51 -13.03 -23.07
CA GLY A 114 8.14 -12.71 -23.50
C GLY A 114 8.03 -11.51 -24.45
N VAL A 115 9.12 -11.23 -25.15
CA VAL A 115 9.25 -10.19 -26.17
C VAL A 115 9.96 -10.82 -27.37
N ALA A 116 9.61 -10.39 -28.59
CA ALA A 116 10.33 -10.81 -29.78
C ALA A 116 11.79 -10.33 -29.66
N GLU A 117 12.74 -11.22 -29.98
CA GLU A 117 14.14 -10.84 -30.06
C GLU A 117 14.29 -9.80 -31.16
N THR A 118 14.50 -8.55 -30.76
CA THR A 118 14.58 -7.40 -31.66
C THR A 118 15.90 -6.68 -31.42
N GLU A 119 16.38 -5.97 -32.44
CA GLU A 119 17.52 -5.07 -32.30
C GLU A 119 17.32 -4.08 -31.14
N ALA A 120 16.07 -3.72 -30.81
CA ALA A 120 15.74 -2.89 -29.65
C ALA A 120 16.14 -3.49 -28.28
N ILE A 121 16.13 -4.81 -28.08
CA ILE A 121 16.60 -5.43 -26.83
C ILE A 121 18.12 -5.46 -26.79
N LYS A 122 18.76 -5.71 -27.94
CA LYS A 122 20.21 -5.65 -28.08
C LYS A 122 20.72 -4.23 -27.87
N ASP A 123 20.04 -3.23 -28.41
CA ASP A 123 20.31 -1.80 -28.21
C ASP A 123 19.97 -1.34 -26.79
N ALA A 124 18.90 -1.85 -26.17
CA ALA A 124 18.56 -1.48 -24.80
C ALA A 124 19.53 -2.09 -23.77
N SER A 125 20.01 -3.32 -23.99
CA SER A 125 21.03 -3.97 -23.15
C SER A 125 22.44 -3.43 -23.37
N SER A 126 22.75 -2.91 -24.55
CA SER A 126 24.09 -2.35 -24.89
C SER A 126 24.19 -0.83 -24.79
N GLY A 127 23.08 -0.10 -24.95
CA GLY A 127 23.05 1.36 -25.07
C GLY A 127 22.49 2.12 -23.85
N ALA A 128 21.73 1.47 -22.96
CA ALA A 128 21.26 2.11 -21.74
C ALA A 128 22.28 1.98 -20.60
N SER A 129 22.50 3.07 -19.86
CA SER A 129 23.47 3.07 -18.76
C SER A 129 23.12 2.02 -17.68
N VAL A 130 24.15 1.43 -17.06
CA VAL A 130 24.00 0.54 -15.90
C VAL A 130 23.17 1.20 -14.79
N ALA A 131 23.30 2.52 -14.62
CA ALA A 131 22.53 3.30 -13.67
C ALA A 131 21.02 3.31 -13.98
N PHE A 132 20.64 3.41 -15.26
CA PHE A 132 19.24 3.36 -15.69
C PHE A 132 18.61 2.00 -15.38
N TRP A 133 19.24 0.90 -15.81
CA TRP A 133 18.75 -0.46 -15.55
C TRP A 133 18.72 -0.77 -14.06
N GLY A 134 19.77 -0.37 -13.34
CA GLY A 134 19.85 -0.49 -11.89
C GLY A 134 18.67 0.20 -11.21
N LEU A 135 18.36 1.45 -11.56
CA LEU A 135 17.24 2.19 -10.97
C LEU A 135 15.88 1.61 -11.38
N LEU A 136 15.73 1.20 -12.64
CA LEU A 136 14.50 0.62 -13.17
C LEU A 136 14.11 -0.66 -12.41
N VAL A 137 15.08 -1.50 -12.09
CA VAL A 137 14.85 -2.77 -11.38
C VAL A 137 14.81 -2.56 -9.87
N ALA A 138 15.75 -1.80 -9.32
CA ALA A 138 15.89 -1.61 -7.87
C ALA A 138 14.80 -0.71 -7.28
N GLY A 139 14.30 0.27 -8.04
CA GLY A 139 13.27 1.21 -7.57
C GLY A 139 12.00 0.50 -7.10
N PRO A 140 11.33 -0.31 -7.94
CA PRO A 140 10.15 -1.06 -7.55
C PRO A 140 10.44 -2.12 -6.46
N ALA A 141 11.62 -2.74 -6.47
CA ALA A 141 12.03 -3.68 -5.43
C ALA A 141 12.20 -3.00 -4.06
N ALA A 142 12.88 -1.86 -4.01
CA ALA A 142 13.02 -1.03 -2.83
C ALA A 142 11.66 -0.48 -2.37
N GLY A 143 10.81 -0.04 -3.30
CA GLY A 143 9.45 0.38 -3.01
C GLY A 143 8.60 -0.75 -2.39
N GLY A 144 8.73 -1.97 -2.90
CA GLY A 144 8.10 -3.16 -2.34
C GLY A 144 8.59 -3.45 -0.91
N LEU A 145 9.90 -3.37 -0.66
CA LEU A 145 10.46 -3.50 0.67
C LEU A 145 9.95 -2.40 1.62
N LEU A 146 9.89 -1.15 1.15
CA LEU A 146 9.33 -0.02 1.90
C LEU A 146 7.85 -0.22 2.25
N THR A 147 7.10 -0.87 1.35
CA THR A 147 5.68 -1.19 1.53
C THR A 147 5.47 -2.17 2.68
N LEU A 148 6.41 -3.10 2.94
CA LEU A 148 6.33 -4.00 4.10
C LEU A 148 6.33 -3.26 5.45
N GLY A 149 6.74 -1.99 5.47
CA GLY A 149 6.67 -1.13 6.65
C GLY A 149 5.25 -0.94 7.16
N LEU A 150 4.27 -1.01 6.26
CA LEU A 150 2.84 -0.92 6.61
C LEU A 150 2.39 -2.05 7.54
N ILE A 151 3.10 -3.19 7.54
CA ILE A 151 2.71 -4.36 8.34
C ILE A 151 3.70 -4.73 9.45
N TRP A 152 4.89 -4.12 9.43
CA TRP A 152 5.96 -4.39 10.38
C TRP A 152 6.12 -3.24 11.39
N PRO A 153 6.74 -3.50 12.56
CA PRO A 153 6.94 -2.46 13.58
C PRO A 153 7.68 -1.22 13.06
N TRP A 154 8.58 -1.39 12.09
CA TRP A 154 9.44 -0.32 11.61
C TRP A 154 8.72 0.80 10.85
N GLY A 155 7.51 0.55 10.32
CA GLY A 155 6.65 1.59 9.76
C GLY A 155 5.79 2.32 10.79
N GLN A 156 5.95 2.01 12.08
CA GLN A 156 5.30 2.71 13.20
C GLN A 156 6.33 3.29 14.19
N ILE A 157 7.46 2.61 14.36
CA ILE A 157 8.59 3.05 15.19
C ILE A 157 9.87 2.88 14.38
N VAL A 158 10.66 3.93 14.29
CA VAL A 158 11.94 3.89 13.57
C VAL A 158 12.87 2.87 14.23
N PRO A 159 13.49 1.94 13.47
CA PRO A 159 14.45 0.98 14.01
C PRO A 159 15.56 1.63 14.84
N SER A 160 15.93 1.02 15.97
CA SER A 160 16.91 1.56 16.92
C SER A 160 18.31 1.74 16.34
N TRP A 161 18.65 1.03 15.26
CA TRP A 161 19.93 1.14 14.57
C TRP A 161 20.04 2.38 13.67
N ILE A 162 18.94 3.09 13.41
CA ILE A 162 18.98 4.31 12.58
C ILE A 162 19.50 5.47 13.43
N PRO A 163 20.65 6.09 13.05
CA PRO A 163 21.21 7.22 13.79
C PRO A 163 20.20 8.36 13.91
N PHE A 164 20.17 9.03 15.07
CA PHE A 164 19.34 10.22 15.39
C PHE A 164 17.81 10.04 15.42
N ALA A 165 17.26 9.01 14.77
CA ALA A 165 15.82 8.79 14.68
C ALA A 165 15.34 7.48 15.35
N GLY A 166 16.25 6.58 15.71
CA GLY A 166 15.92 5.28 16.31
C GLY A 166 15.03 5.37 17.54
N GLY A 167 14.04 4.47 17.63
CA GLY A 167 13.07 4.39 18.72
C GLY A 167 11.96 5.45 18.67
N ARG A 168 12.02 6.44 17.77
CA ARG A 168 10.97 7.45 17.62
C ARG A 168 9.76 6.89 16.87
N ARG A 169 8.56 7.39 17.19
CA ARG A 169 7.35 7.07 16.41
C ARG A 169 7.43 7.70 15.03
N VAL A 170 7.09 6.92 14.01
CA VAL A 170 7.03 7.38 12.63
C VAL A 170 5.81 8.31 12.47
N PRO A 171 5.99 9.53 11.93
CA PRO A 171 4.86 10.41 11.61
C PRO A 171 3.91 9.72 10.65
N ARG A 172 2.62 9.73 10.97
CA ARG A 172 1.61 8.92 10.28
C ARG A 172 1.52 9.16 8.76
N LEU A 173 1.81 10.37 8.29
CA LEU A 173 1.76 10.69 6.86
C LEU A 173 2.89 10.04 6.07
N LEU A 174 4.03 9.76 6.70
CA LEU A 174 5.21 9.21 6.03
C LEU A 174 4.96 7.82 5.42
N PRO A 175 4.32 6.85 6.11
CA PRO A 175 3.96 5.56 5.52
C PRO A 175 2.65 5.62 4.71
N VAL A 176 1.91 6.73 4.69
CA VAL A 176 0.61 6.81 4.00
C VAL A 176 0.74 7.50 2.64
N VAL A 177 1.40 8.65 2.58
CA VAL A 177 1.42 9.50 1.39
C VAL A 177 2.17 8.84 0.23
N PRO A 178 3.41 8.34 0.39
CA PRO A 178 4.15 7.76 -0.73
C PRO A 178 3.43 6.57 -1.40
N PRO A 179 2.97 5.52 -0.69
CA PRO A 179 2.29 4.41 -1.33
C PRO A 179 0.91 4.80 -1.90
N ALA A 180 0.22 5.78 -1.31
CA ALA A 180 -1.03 6.30 -1.89
C ALA A 180 -0.77 7.00 -3.23
N VAL A 181 0.22 7.88 -3.30
CA VAL A 181 0.57 8.62 -4.51
C VAL A 181 1.03 7.65 -5.60
N VAL A 182 1.99 6.77 -5.29
CA VAL A 182 2.47 5.75 -6.25
C VAL A 182 1.33 4.84 -6.69
N GLY A 183 0.47 4.42 -5.76
CA GLY A 183 -0.67 3.56 -6.05
C GLY A 183 -1.68 4.19 -7.01
N ILE A 184 -1.97 5.49 -6.87
CA ILE A 184 -2.82 6.24 -7.82
C ILE A 184 -2.13 6.33 -9.17
N LEU A 185 -0.89 6.80 -9.21
CA LEU A 185 -0.16 7.05 -10.46
C LEU A 185 -0.04 5.78 -11.30
N VAL A 186 0.48 4.71 -10.70
CA VAL A 186 0.71 3.45 -11.39
C VAL A 186 -0.59 2.68 -11.62
N GLY A 187 -1.49 2.67 -10.65
CA GLY A 187 -2.78 1.98 -10.78
C GLY A 187 -3.66 2.58 -11.87
N GLN A 188 -3.71 3.92 -11.97
CA GLN A 188 -4.51 4.59 -13.00
C GLN A 188 -3.90 4.38 -14.39
N TYR A 189 -2.57 4.48 -14.51
CA TYR A 189 -1.91 4.17 -15.79
C TYR A 189 -2.14 2.72 -16.21
N GLY A 190 -2.00 1.78 -15.27
CA GLY A 190 -2.28 0.37 -15.49
C GLY A 190 -3.73 0.11 -15.89
N ALA A 191 -4.70 0.75 -15.22
CA ALA A 191 -6.13 0.65 -15.56
C ALA A 191 -6.41 1.12 -16.98
N MET A 192 -5.91 2.31 -17.34
CA MET A 192 -6.09 2.87 -18.67
C MET A 192 -5.53 1.93 -19.73
N MET A 193 -4.26 1.55 -19.63
CA MET A 193 -3.60 0.74 -20.66
C MET A 193 -4.14 -0.69 -20.72
N SER A 194 -4.49 -1.29 -19.57
CA SER A 194 -5.14 -2.61 -19.55
C SER A 194 -6.51 -2.58 -20.21
N GLY A 195 -7.29 -1.52 -19.99
CA GLY A 195 -8.57 -1.32 -20.67
C GLY A 195 -8.38 -1.17 -22.18
N CYS A 196 -7.44 -0.33 -22.61
CA CYS A 196 -7.14 -0.15 -24.03
C CYS A 196 -6.70 -1.46 -24.70
N LEU A 197 -5.91 -2.29 -24.00
CA LEU A 197 -5.49 -3.60 -24.47
C LEU A 197 -6.69 -4.56 -24.57
N ALA A 198 -7.53 -4.64 -23.54
CA ALA A 198 -8.69 -5.53 -23.49
C ALA A 198 -9.75 -5.21 -24.56
N PHE A 199 -9.92 -3.93 -24.91
CA PHE A 199 -10.89 -3.48 -25.91
C PHE A 199 -10.28 -3.24 -27.30
N GLY A 200 -8.98 -3.46 -27.50
CA GLY A 200 -8.32 -3.28 -28.79
C GLY A 200 -8.15 -1.82 -29.25
N PHE A 201 -8.21 -0.85 -28.34
CA PHE A 201 -8.09 0.59 -28.62
C PHE A 201 -6.70 1.17 -28.31
N THR A 202 -5.66 0.34 -28.29
CA THR A 202 -4.29 0.75 -27.94
C THR A 202 -3.77 1.90 -28.81
N ARG A 203 -4.13 1.95 -30.10
CA ARG A 203 -3.74 3.05 -31.02
C ARG A 203 -4.31 4.41 -30.62
N THR A 204 -5.50 4.42 -30.02
CA THR A 204 -6.13 5.65 -29.50
C THR A 204 -5.47 6.10 -28.19
N CYS A 205 -5.03 5.15 -27.38
CA CYS A 205 -4.44 5.43 -26.06
C CYS A 205 -2.95 5.76 -26.11
N ALA A 206 -2.23 5.26 -27.13
CA ALA A 206 -0.83 5.54 -27.39
C ALA A 206 -0.61 5.90 -28.88
N PRO A 207 -0.98 7.13 -29.31
CA PRO A 207 -0.96 7.53 -30.72
C PRO A 207 0.44 7.59 -31.32
N ASP A 208 1.46 7.87 -30.50
CA ASP A 208 2.83 8.17 -30.92
C ASP A 208 3.73 6.92 -31.09
N GLY A 209 3.15 5.76 -31.46
CA GLY A 209 3.91 4.55 -31.81
C GLY A 209 4.03 3.48 -30.72
N GLY A 210 3.41 3.68 -29.55
CA GLY A 210 3.43 2.70 -28.45
C GLY A 210 2.79 1.34 -28.77
N THR A 211 1.99 1.26 -29.84
CA THR A 211 1.35 0.01 -30.26
C THR A 211 2.31 -0.97 -30.92
N GLN A 212 3.36 -0.49 -31.60
CA GLN A 212 4.38 -1.36 -32.20
C GLN A 212 5.17 -2.11 -31.13
N ALA A 213 5.35 -1.50 -29.94
CA ALA A 213 5.97 -2.17 -28.80
C ALA A 213 5.10 -3.30 -28.20
N LEU A 214 3.81 -3.37 -28.54
CA LEU A 214 2.86 -4.37 -28.01
C LEU A 214 2.69 -5.59 -28.92
N GLU A 215 2.94 -5.44 -30.22
CA GLU A 215 2.77 -6.51 -31.21
C GLU A 215 3.81 -7.62 -30.97
N GLY A 216 3.34 -8.83 -30.63
CA GLY A 216 4.21 -9.99 -30.35
C GLY A 216 4.92 -9.97 -28.98
N ASN A 217 4.73 -8.92 -28.17
CA ASN A 217 5.45 -8.68 -26.92
C ASN A 217 4.52 -8.80 -25.70
N TRP A 218 4.13 -10.03 -25.37
CA TRP A 218 3.15 -10.28 -24.30
C TRP A 218 3.66 -9.86 -22.91
N ALA A 219 4.96 -9.97 -22.62
CA ALA A 219 5.52 -9.57 -21.33
C ALA A 219 5.54 -8.05 -21.17
N PHE A 220 5.78 -7.31 -22.25
CA PHE A 220 5.65 -5.85 -22.26
C PHE A 220 4.19 -5.44 -22.04
N SER A 221 3.27 -6.02 -22.81
CA SER A 221 1.82 -5.77 -22.65
C SER A 221 1.29 -6.18 -21.28
N GLY A 222 1.83 -7.26 -20.71
CA GLY A 222 1.49 -7.78 -19.39
C GLY A 222 1.90 -6.86 -18.24
N THR A 223 2.77 -5.88 -18.49
CA THR A 223 3.14 -4.89 -17.47
C THR A 223 1.97 -3.98 -17.08
N TYR A 224 1.03 -3.72 -17.99
CA TYR A 224 -0.14 -2.87 -17.70
C TYR A 224 -1.08 -3.45 -16.64
N PRO A 225 -1.54 -4.71 -16.73
CA PRO A 225 -2.34 -5.30 -15.67
C PRO A 225 -1.54 -5.49 -14.38
N VAL A 226 -0.22 -5.71 -14.46
CA VAL A 226 0.66 -5.72 -13.28
C VAL A 226 0.63 -4.36 -12.56
N PHE A 227 0.70 -3.25 -13.29
CA PHE A 227 0.59 -1.90 -12.73
C PHE A 227 -0.77 -1.62 -12.10
N LEU A 228 -1.85 -2.07 -12.73
CA LEU A 228 -3.19 -1.99 -12.15
C LEU A 228 -3.26 -2.73 -10.81
N LEU A 229 -2.80 -3.98 -10.79
CA LEU A 229 -2.80 -4.81 -9.57
C LEU A 229 -1.91 -4.19 -8.48
N TRP A 230 -0.70 -3.76 -8.84
CA TRP A 230 0.23 -3.14 -7.91
C TRP A 230 -0.36 -1.88 -7.28
N GLY A 231 -0.91 -0.98 -8.10
CA GLY A 231 -1.55 0.24 -7.62
C GLY A 231 -2.75 -0.03 -6.72
N GLY A 232 -3.60 -1.00 -7.10
CA GLY A 232 -4.73 -1.45 -6.28
C GLY A 232 -4.29 -2.00 -4.92
N PHE A 233 -3.26 -2.85 -4.89
CA PHE A 233 -2.74 -3.41 -3.64
C PHE A 233 -2.08 -2.35 -2.75
N LEU A 234 -1.36 -1.37 -3.33
CA LEU A 234 -0.80 -0.24 -2.57
C LEU A 234 -1.88 0.59 -1.90
N LEU A 235 -2.97 0.90 -2.62
CA LEU A 235 -4.09 1.65 -2.08
C LEU A 235 -4.83 0.87 -0.99
N ALA A 236 -5.05 -0.43 -1.20
CA ALA A 236 -5.65 -1.31 -0.20
C ALA A 236 -4.78 -1.45 1.06
N ALA A 237 -3.47 -1.61 0.90
CA ALA A 237 -2.51 -1.68 2.01
C ALA A 237 -2.48 -0.36 2.80
N THR A 238 -2.50 0.78 2.08
CA THR A 238 -2.54 2.12 2.69
C THR A 238 -3.83 2.34 3.48
N ALA A 239 -4.99 1.98 2.93
CA ALA A 239 -6.27 2.04 3.63
C ALA A 239 -6.27 1.13 4.87
N GLY A 240 -5.72 -0.08 4.76
CA GLY A 240 -5.54 -1.02 5.87
C GLY A 240 -4.65 -0.49 6.99
N TYR A 241 -3.56 0.19 6.65
CA TYR A 241 -2.66 0.86 7.60
C TYR A 241 -3.36 2.03 8.30
N VAL A 242 -4.08 2.87 7.56
CA VAL A 242 -4.89 3.98 8.09
C VAL A 242 -5.94 3.49 9.09
N HIS A 243 -6.58 2.36 8.78
CA HIS A 243 -7.56 1.72 9.67
C HIS A 243 -6.91 1.14 10.93
N THR A 244 -5.76 0.50 10.78
CA THR A 244 -5.01 -0.08 11.90
C THR A 244 -4.54 1.01 12.86
N THR A 245 -4.02 2.13 12.34
CA THR A 245 -3.38 3.18 13.16
C THR A 245 -4.32 4.21 13.78
N ARG A 246 -5.52 4.44 13.22
CA ARG A 246 -6.50 5.41 13.79
C ARG A 246 -7.12 4.99 15.11
N ALA A 247 -7.17 3.70 15.40
CA ALA A 247 -7.72 3.18 16.66
C ALA A 247 -6.91 3.60 17.90
N SER A 248 -5.70 4.17 17.72
CA SER A 248 -4.87 4.72 18.81
C SER A 248 -5.14 6.17 19.20
N ILE A 249 -5.97 6.91 18.45
CA ILE A 249 -6.29 8.33 18.73
C ILE A 249 -7.55 8.43 19.62
N SER A 250 -7.72 7.49 20.55
CA SER A 250 -8.53 7.79 21.74
C SER A 250 -7.56 8.43 22.73
N PRO A 251 -7.81 9.66 23.21
CA PRO A 251 -6.98 10.26 24.24
C PRO A 251 -6.90 9.27 25.40
N ARG A 252 -5.67 8.91 25.78
CA ARG A 252 -5.42 8.24 27.05
C ARG A 252 -6.13 9.09 28.11
N ARG A 253 -7.16 8.57 28.78
CA ARG A 253 -7.78 9.28 29.90
C ARG A 253 -6.64 9.59 30.88
N PRO A 254 -6.38 10.84 31.26
CA PRO A 254 -5.28 11.18 32.17
C PRO A 254 -5.39 10.56 33.57
N ASN A 255 -6.46 9.81 33.88
CA ASN A 255 -6.78 9.32 35.22
C ASN A 255 -7.11 7.81 35.24
N GLU A 256 -6.27 6.96 34.65
CA GLU A 256 -6.24 5.56 35.09
C GLU A 256 -5.14 5.44 36.17
N PRO A 257 -5.50 5.34 37.47
CA PRO A 257 -4.50 5.18 38.51
C PRO A 257 -3.69 3.93 38.23
N HIS A 258 -2.37 4.07 38.40
CA HIS A 258 -1.41 2.98 38.31
C HIS A 258 -1.76 1.95 39.38
N VAL A 259 -2.55 0.94 39.03
CA VAL A 259 -2.79 -0.22 39.90
C VAL A 259 -1.46 -0.95 39.97
N ARG A 260 -0.69 -0.69 41.03
CA ARG A 260 0.46 -1.53 41.36
C ARG A 260 -0.07 -2.94 41.58
N PRO A 261 0.63 -3.99 41.12
CA PRO A 261 0.33 -5.35 41.55
C PRO A 261 0.30 -5.37 43.08
N VAL A 262 -0.81 -5.82 43.66
CA VAL A 262 -0.88 -6.08 45.10
C VAL A 262 0.13 -7.18 45.37
N ASP A 263 1.17 -6.84 46.13
CA ASP A 263 2.16 -7.80 46.61
C ASP A 263 1.47 -8.69 47.65
N VAL A 264 1.12 -9.93 47.27
CA VAL A 264 0.45 -10.91 48.14
C VAL A 264 1.47 -11.62 49.06
N SER A 265 2.58 -10.97 49.42
CA SER A 265 3.63 -11.57 50.26
C SER A 265 3.64 -11.12 51.72
N SER A 266 2.77 -10.20 52.15
CA SER A 266 2.67 -9.79 53.56
C SER A 266 1.36 -10.23 54.21
N GLY A 267 1.21 -11.54 54.42
CA GLY A 267 0.24 -12.08 55.37
C GLY A 267 0.74 -11.90 56.82
N PRO A 268 -0.13 -11.65 57.82
CA PRO A 268 0.28 -11.53 59.21
C PRO A 268 0.85 -12.86 59.73
N SER A 269 2.10 -12.85 60.18
CA SER A 269 2.75 -13.99 60.83
C SER A 269 2.15 -14.20 62.22
N TRP A 270 1.23 -15.16 62.36
CA TRP A 270 0.77 -15.62 63.67
C TRP A 270 1.88 -16.40 64.36
N ARG A 271 2.52 -15.77 65.35
CA ARG A 271 3.55 -16.37 66.20
C ARG A 271 2.85 -17.08 67.36
N PHE A 272 2.74 -18.40 67.29
CA PHE A 272 2.28 -19.23 68.42
C PHE A 272 3.39 -19.30 69.48
N SER A 273 3.12 -18.71 70.65
CA SER A 273 3.90 -18.93 71.88
C SER A 273 3.38 -20.17 72.59
N SER A 274 4.24 -21.17 72.77
CA SER A 274 4.00 -22.35 73.59
C SER A 274 4.07 -22.02 75.09
N PRO A 275 3.14 -22.52 75.93
CA PRO A 275 3.34 -22.53 77.37
C PRO A 275 4.16 -23.77 77.76
N SER A 276 5.27 -23.49 78.44
CA SER A 276 6.08 -24.43 79.22
C SER A 276 5.23 -25.29 80.16
N GLY A 277 5.58 -26.57 80.24
CA GLY A 277 4.91 -27.56 81.08
C GLY A 277 5.00 -27.32 82.58
N ARG A 278 4.03 -27.94 83.28
CA ARG A 278 4.09 -28.33 84.69
C ARG A 278 3.29 -29.63 84.83
N ALA A 279 4.03 -30.73 84.99
CA ALA A 279 3.79 -31.90 85.85
C ALA A 279 4.76 -33.00 85.42
#